data_AF-A0A0N1AVC7-F1
#
_entry.id   AF-A0A0N1AVC7-F1
#
_cell.length_a   1.000
_cell.length_b   1.000
_cell.length_c   1.000
_cell.angle_alpha   90.00
_cell.angle_beta   90.00
_cell.angle_gamma   90.00
#
_symmetry.space_group_name_H-M   'P 1'
#
loop_
_entity.id
_entity.type
_entity.pdbx_description
1 polymer ?
#
loop_
_entity_poly.entity_id
_entity_poly.type
_entity_poly.pdbx_seq_one_letter_code
_entity_poly.pdbx_strand_id
1 'polypeptide(L)'
;MAGMPGFFDVDERLKRLSELGDQLEAYAQAVDFEAFRSELEKALAYATGAKGGRPPYDPVLMLKILVIQAANGLSDERAEFLISDRLSFMRFLGLGLSDRVPDARTIWLFRERLTKAGAIEPLFARFETMLREAGYIAMAGQIVDSSLVAAPRQRNTKEEKDEIKAGRIPQAWTERPARLRQKDRDARWTVKFTKARPQADGTMPPVDIAVPAFGYQNHIAIDREHGLIRRWLVTDAAAYEGARLREGLLDPTNTSKAVWADSAYRSAANEDFLEKHGFVSKIHRKKPKGRPMPEATRRANNAKSKVRSRVEHVFAQQKARMGLFVRTIGIARAKTKIGIANLAYNIRRLVWLNRTAVA
;
A
#
# COMPACT_ATOMS: atom_id res chain seq x y z
N MET A 1 -49.77 -19.90 -1.87
CA MET A 1 -48.74 -19.28 -1.02
C MET A 1 -47.42 -19.21 -1.79
N ALA A 2 -47.35 -18.40 -2.84
CA ALA A 2 -46.11 -18.20 -3.61
C ALA A 2 -45.63 -16.77 -3.32
N GLY A 3 -44.60 -16.63 -2.48
CA GLY A 3 -44.06 -15.32 -2.11
C GLY A 3 -43.44 -15.21 -0.71
N MET A 4 -43.54 -16.24 0.13
CA MET A 4 -42.77 -16.28 1.38
C MET A 4 -41.37 -16.84 1.09
N PRO A 5 -40.29 -16.16 1.53
CA PRO A 5 -38.95 -16.71 1.40
C PRO A 5 -38.87 -18.04 2.16
N GLY A 6 -38.35 -19.06 1.50
CA GLY A 6 -38.06 -20.35 2.09
C GLY A 6 -37.02 -20.23 3.19
N PHE A 7 -37.07 -21.13 4.16
CA PHE A 7 -36.21 -21.11 5.34
C PHE A 7 -34.70 -21.18 4.98
N PHE A 8 -34.36 -21.79 3.85
CA PHE A 8 -32.98 -21.96 3.38
C PHE A 8 -32.58 -21.03 2.22
N ASP A 9 -33.45 -20.14 1.77
CA ASP A 9 -33.22 -19.32 0.55
C ASP A 9 -31.95 -18.46 0.65
N VAL A 10 -31.66 -17.94 1.85
CA VAL A 10 -30.45 -17.14 2.10
C VAL A 10 -29.20 -18.00 2.04
N ASP A 11 -29.22 -19.18 2.65
CA ASP A 11 -28.09 -20.12 2.66
C ASP A 11 -27.80 -20.65 1.26
N GLU A 12 -28.84 -21.01 0.49
CA GLU A 12 -28.70 -21.44 -0.91
C GLU A 12 -28.09 -20.33 -1.76
N ARG A 13 -28.51 -19.08 -1.56
CA ARG A 13 -27.95 -17.93 -2.27
C ARG A 13 -26.49 -17.70 -1.88
N LEU A 14 -26.13 -17.82 -0.61
CA LEU A 14 -24.74 -17.69 -0.15
C LEU A 14 -23.86 -18.83 -0.69
N LYS A 15 -24.37 -20.06 -0.72
CA LYS A 15 -23.67 -21.21 -1.33
C LYS A 15 -23.42 -20.98 -2.83
N ARG A 16 -24.43 -20.49 -3.55
CA ARG A 16 -24.28 -20.12 -4.96
C ARG A 16 -23.26 -18.99 -5.16
N LEU A 17 -23.19 -18.02 -4.25
CA LEU A 17 -22.14 -16.98 -4.28
C LEU A 17 -20.75 -17.56 -4.06
N SER A 18 -20.60 -18.54 -3.16
CA SER A 18 -19.34 -19.28 -2.97
C SER A 18 -18.94 -20.03 -4.24
N GLU A 19 -19.87 -20.71 -4.90
CA GLU A 19 -19.65 -21.41 -6.18
C GLU A 19 -19.23 -20.46 -7.31
N LEU A 20 -19.75 -19.22 -7.32
CA LEU A 20 -19.36 -18.17 -8.27
C LEU A 20 -18.00 -17.53 -7.95
N GLY A 21 -17.37 -17.88 -6.84
CA GLY A 21 -16.03 -17.45 -6.46
C GLY A 21 -15.98 -16.16 -5.63
N ASP A 22 -16.63 -16.16 -4.46
CA ASP A 22 -16.52 -15.05 -3.50
C ASP A 22 -15.06 -14.86 -3.02
N GLN A 23 -14.45 -13.78 -3.48
CA GLN A 23 -13.08 -13.43 -3.11
C GLN A 23 -12.94 -13.11 -1.61
N LEU A 24 -13.98 -12.56 -0.97
CA LEU A 24 -13.90 -12.15 0.43
C LEU A 24 -13.97 -13.35 1.39
N GLU A 25 -14.67 -14.41 0.99
CA GLU A 25 -14.62 -15.69 1.70
C GLU A 25 -13.20 -16.24 1.74
N ALA A 26 -12.49 -16.21 0.61
CA ALA A 26 -11.09 -16.62 0.56
C ALA A 26 -10.18 -15.72 1.42
N TYR A 27 -10.51 -14.44 1.59
CA TYR A 27 -9.78 -13.55 2.50
C TYR A 27 -9.97 -13.97 3.96
N ALA A 28 -11.21 -14.28 4.35
CA ALA A 28 -11.54 -14.72 5.71
C ALA A 28 -10.89 -16.07 6.03
N GLN A 29 -10.77 -16.97 5.07
CA GLN A 29 -10.08 -18.25 5.23
C GLN A 29 -8.56 -18.11 5.32
N ALA A 30 -7.97 -17.18 4.56
CA ALA A 30 -6.52 -17.01 4.51
C ALA A 30 -5.95 -16.23 5.70
N VAL A 31 -6.77 -15.45 6.40
CA VAL A 31 -6.32 -14.54 7.47
C VAL A 31 -7.25 -14.64 8.66
N ASP A 32 -6.70 -15.03 9.81
CA ASP A 32 -7.38 -14.84 11.07
C ASP A 32 -7.35 -13.36 11.45
N PHE A 33 -8.45 -12.66 11.16
CA PHE A 33 -8.58 -11.24 11.47
C PHE A 33 -8.67 -10.96 12.98
N GLU A 34 -9.05 -11.95 13.80
CA GLU A 34 -9.11 -11.79 15.25
C GLU A 34 -7.72 -11.64 15.86
N ALA A 35 -6.69 -12.18 15.21
CA ALA A 35 -5.31 -12.01 15.63
C ALA A 35 -4.83 -10.54 15.60
N PHE A 36 -5.57 -9.61 14.98
CA PHE A 36 -5.30 -8.16 15.05
C PHE A 36 -5.98 -7.44 16.23
N ARG A 37 -6.94 -8.08 16.91
CA ARG A 37 -7.78 -7.44 17.93
C ARG A 37 -6.97 -6.72 19.00
N SER A 38 -5.96 -7.39 19.56
CA SER A 38 -5.13 -6.84 20.64
C SER A 38 -4.45 -5.52 20.23
N GLU A 39 -3.88 -5.46 19.03
CA GLU A 39 -3.23 -4.24 18.53
C GLU A 39 -4.25 -3.14 18.20
N LEU A 40 -5.43 -3.52 17.69
CA LEU A 40 -6.51 -2.57 17.42
C LEU A 40 -7.09 -1.96 18.69
N GLU A 41 -7.35 -2.76 19.72
CA GLU A 41 -7.89 -2.28 21.00
C GLU A 41 -6.90 -1.34 21.70
N LYS A 42 -5.61 -1.70 21.70
CA LYS A 42 -4.53 -0.85 22.21
C LYS A 42 -4.45 0.48 21.48
N ALA A 43 -4.60 0.47 20.15
CA ALA A 43 -4.56 1.68 19.33
C ALA A 43 -5.78 2.58 19.51
N LEU A 44 -6.96 1.98 19.67
CA LEU A 44 -8.22 2.72 19.73
C LEU A 44 -8.50 3.29 21.12
N ALA A 45 -7.96 2.65 22.16
CA ALA A 45 -8.07 3.05 23.56
C ALA A 45 -9.49 3.55 23.91
N TYR A 46 -10.51 2.79 23.48
CA TYR A 46 -11.90 3.20 23.70
C TYR A 46 -12.14 3.34 25.20
N ALA A 47 -12.58 4.53 25.63
CA ALA A 47 -12.98 4.74 27.02
C ALA A 47 -14.14 3.78 27.35
N THR A 48 -14.09 3.19 28.54
CA THR A 48 -15.07 2.24 29.09
C THR A 48 -16.42 2.92 29.33
N GLY A 49 -17.15 3.30 28.29
CA GLY A 49 -18.59 3.59 28.29
C GLY A 49 -19.16 4.59 29.31
N ALA A 50 -18.33 5.23 30.15
CA ALA A 50 -18.76 5.88 31.39
C ALA A 50 -19.67 7.10 31.19
N LYS A 51 -19.80 7.57 29.94
CA LYS A 51 -20.64 8.70 29.55
C LYS A 51 -21.89 8.30 28.74
N GLY A 52 -22.30 7.03 28.76
CA GLY A 52 -23.59 6.59 28.20
C GLY A 52 -23.72 6.73 26.68
N GLY A 53 -22.61 6.69 25.95
CA GLY A 53 -22.60 6.76 24.49
C GLY A 53 -22.93 5.43 23.82
N ARG A 54 -23.35 5.48 22.55
CA ARG A 54 -23.53 4.27 21.71
C ARG A 54 -22.23 3.46 21.70
N PRO A 55 -22.28 2.13 21.93
CA PRO A 55 -21.10 1.28 21.88
C PRO A 55 -20.34 1.44 20.55
N PRO A 56 -18.99 1.46 20.59
CA PRO A 56 -18.20 1.47 19.36
C PRO A 56 -18.44 0.19 18.56
N TYR A 57 -18.30 0.28 17.24
CA TYR A 57 -18.25 -0.92 16.39
C TYR A 57 -17.03 -1.77 16.73
N ASP A 58 -17.15 -3.08 16.48
CA ASP A 58 -16.06 -4.02 16.65
C ASP A 58 -14.82 -3.59 15.83
N PRO A 59 -13.62 -3.49 16.43
CA PRO A 59 -12.42 -3.07 15.74
C PRO A 59 -12.04 -3.98 14.55
N VAL A 60 -12.27 -5.29 14.68
CA VAL A 60 -11.93 -6.27 13.65
C VAL A 60 -12.83 -6.10 12.43
N LEU A 61 -14.14 -5.92 12.64
CA LEU A 61 -15.08 -5.51 11.61
C LEU A 61 -14.63 -4.23 10.90
N MET A 62 -14.23 -3.20 11.65
CA MET A 62 -13.77 -1.93 11.07
C MET A 62 -12.47 -2.08 10.26
N LEU A 63 -11.53 -2.92 10.70
CA LEU A 63 -10.32 -3.26 9.94
C LEU A 63 -10.66 -3.98 8.62
N LYS A 64 -11.59 -4.96 8.67
CA LYS A 64 -12.08 -5.65 7.48
C LYS A 64 -12.68 -4.69 6.45
N ILE A 65 -13.42 -3.67 6.89
CA ILE A 65 -13.92 -2.60 6.02
C ILE A 65 -12.77 -1.86 5.34
N LEU A 66 -11.72 -1.48 6.07
CA LEU A 66 -10.56 -0.82 5.49
C LEU A 66 -9.84 -1.68 4.43
N VAL A 67 -9.76 -3.00 4.66
CA VAL A 67 -9.22 -3.95 3.69
C VAL A 67 -10.08 -4.02 2.44
N ILE A 68 -11.42 -4.09 2.57
CA ILE A 68 -12.36 -4.02 1.43
C ILE A 68 -12.15 -2.73 0.64
N GLN A 69 -12.07 -1.59 1.34
CA GLN A 69 -11.89 -0.29 0.70
C GLN A 69 -10.59 -0.21 -0.09
N ALA A 70 -9.49 -0.72 0.47
CA ALA A 70 -8.20 -0.72 -0.20
C ALA A 70 -8.17 -1.71 -1.38
N ALA A 71 -8.76 -2.89 -1.23
CA ALA A 71 -8.80 -3.90 -2.29
C ALA A 71 -9.62 -3.48 -3.51
N ASN A 72 -10.66 -2.64 -3.31
CA ASN A 72 -11.62 -2.24 -4.34
C ASN A 72 -11.56 -0.73 -4.69
N GLY A 73 -10.63 0.04 -4.09
CA GLY A 73 -10.47 1.48 -4.39
C GLY A 73 -11.64 2.38 -3.94
N LEU A 74 -12.42 1.96 -2.94
CA LEU A 74 -13.67 2.63 -2.54
C LEU A 74 -13.43 3.90 -1.74
N SER A 75 -14.37 4.85 -1.83
CA SER A 75 -14.51 5.96 -0.88
C SER A 75 -15.20 5.49 0.41
N ASP A 76 -15.31 6.37 1.40
CA ASP A 76 -15.98 6.06 2.66
C ASP A 76 -17.50 5.93 2.44
N GLU A 77 -18.11 6.81 1.64
CA GLU A 77 -19.52 6.77 1.25
C GLU A 77 -19.84 5.56 0.36
N ARG A 78 -18.95 5.23 -0.58
CA ARG A 78 -19.15 4.07 -1.44
C ARG A 78 -19.00 2.76 -0.67
N ALA A 79 -18.15 2.73 0.35
CA ALA A 79 -18.03 1.58 1.24
C ALA A 79 -19.30 1.36 2.05
N GLU A 80 -19.82 2.41 2.67
CA GLU A 80 -21.11 2.38 3.38
C GLU A 80 -22.22 1.82 2.47
N PHE A 81 -22.39 2.39 1.27
CA PHE A 81 -23.39 1.92 0.31
C PHE A 81 -23.20 0.44 -0.05
N LEU A 82 -21.98 0.03 -0.40
CA LEU A 82 -21.73 -1.34 -0.88
C LEU A 82 -21.83 -2.39 0.25
N ILE A 83 -21.57 -2.01 1.50
CA ILE A 83 -21.79 -2.92 2.63
C ILE A 83 -23.30 -3.17 2.81
N SER A 84 -24.13 -2.15 2.66
CA SER A 84 -25.60 -2.30 2.73
C SER A 84 -26.20 -3.03 1.52
N ASP A 85 -25.57 -2.93 0.35
CA ASP A 85 -26.07 -3.48 -0.92
C ASP A 85 -25.61 -4.93 -1.18
N ARG A 86 -24.38 -5.30 -0.78
CA ARG A 86 -23.77 -6.56 -1.19
C ARG A 86 -23.74 -7.61 -0.08
N LEU A 87 -24.43 -8.72 -0.33
CA LEU A 87 -24.42 -9.90 0.54
C LEU A 87 -23.01 -10.44 0.83
N SER A 88 -22.09 -10.45 -0.14
CA SER A 88 -20.71 -10.92 0.09
C SER A 88 -19.94 -10.03 1.06
N PHE A 89 -20.22 -8.72 1.08
CA PHE A 89 -19.60 -7.79 2.01
C PHE A 89 -20.17 -7.98 3.41
N MET A 90 -21.49 -8.10 3.52
CA MET A 90 -22.17 -8.39 4.79
C MET A 90 -21.66 -9.70 5.40
N ARG A 91 -21.60 -10.78 4.60
CA ARG A 91 -21.07 -12.08 5.02
C ARG A 91 -19.64 -12.00 5.54
N PHE A 92 -18.75 -11.32 4.82
CA PHE A 92 -17.35 -11.16 5.24
C PHE A 92 -17.19 -10.36 6.54
N LEU A 93 -18.06 -9.36 6.74
CA LEU A 93 -18.09 -8.53 7.93
C LEU A 93 -18.84 -9.18 9.10
N GLY A 94 -19.54 -10.29 8.88
CA GLY A 94 -20.38 -10.93 9.90
C GLY A 94 -21.65 -10.14 10.24
N LEU A 95 -22.17 -9.36 9.29
CA LEU A 95 -23.38 -8.57 9.45
C LEU A 95 -24.59 -9.31 8.89
N GLY A 96 -25.67 -9.36 9.67
CA GLY A 96 -27.01 -9.75 9.22
C GLY A 96 -27.75 -8.61 8.51
N LEU A 97 -28.87 -8.93 7.84
CA LEU A 97 -29.67 -7.97 7.07
C LEU A 97 -30.23 -6.81 7.91
N SER A 98 -30.48 -7.06 9.19
CA SER A 98 -31.02 -6.07 10.13
C SER A 98 -29.94 -5.35 10.93
N ASP A 99 -28.67 -5.75 10.79
CA ASP A 99 -27.57 -5.16 11.55
C ASP A 99 -27.24 -3.76 11.05
N ARG A 100 -26.71 -2.94 11.96
CA ARG A 100 -26.34 -1.57 11.66
C ARG A 100 -25.01 -1.54 10.93
N VAL A 101 -24.98 -0.83 9.81
CA VAL A 101 -23.76 -0.61 9.01
C VAL A 101 -23.03 0.64 9.51
N PRO A 102 -21.69 0.63 9.62
CA PRO A 102 -20.93 1.84 9.90
C PRO A 102 -21.06 2.86 8.77
N ASP A 103 -21.43 4.10 9.12
CA ASP A 103 -21.50 5.20 8.16
C ASP A 103 -20.09 5.67 7.73
N ALA A 104 -20.03 6.44 6.64
CA ALA A 104 -18.79 6.98 6.08
C ALA A 104 -17.96 7.76 7.12
N ARG A 105 -18.64 8.51 8.00
CA ARG A 105 -17.98 9.30 9.05
C ARG A 105 -17.33 8.42 10.10
N THR A 106 -17.95 7.29 10.43
CA THR A 106 -17.46 6.29 11.39
C THR A 106 -16.23 5.59 10.82
N ILE A 107 -16.26 5.21 9.54
CA ILE A 107 -15.10 4.64 8.82
C ILE A 107 -13.94 5.65 8.82
N TRP A 108 -14.22 6.91 8.50
CA TRP A 108 -13.23 7.98 8.53
C TRP A 108 -12.62 8.18 9.91
N LEU A 109 -13.45 8.26 10.97
CA LEU A 109 -13.01 8.48 12.34
C LEU A 109 -12.15 7.32 12.85
N PHE A 110 -12.50 6.08 12.50
CA PHE A 110 -11.70 4.91 12.82
C PHE A 110 -10.31 4.98 12.19
N ARG A 111 -10.22 5.29 10.90
CA ARG A 111 -8.94 5.47 10.20
C ARG A 111 -8.11 6.60 10.81
N GLU A 112 -8.75 7.70 11.20
CA GLU A 112 -8.09 8.83 11.85
C GLU A 112 -7.49 8.44 13.22
N ARG A 113 -8.20 7.62 14.00
CA ARG A 113 -7.67 7.10 15.27
C ARG A 113 -6.47 6.20 15.06
N LEU A 114 -6.54 5.26 14.11
CA LEU A 114 -5.40 4.41 13.75
C LEU A 114 -4.18 5.24 13.29
N THR A 115 -4.43 6.32 12.56
CA THR A 115 -3.37 7.24 12.11
C THR A 115 -2.70 7.94 13.29
N LYS A 116 -3.48 8.48 14.24
CA LYS A 116 -2.95 9.15 15.43
C LYS A 116 -2.18 8.19 16.34
N ALA A 117 -2.61 6.94 16.42
CA ALA A 117 -1.97 5.90 17.21
C ALA A 117 -0.73 5.28 16.54
N GLY A 118 -0.47 5.55 15.24
CA GLY A 118 0.60 4.89 14.51
C GLY A 118 0.43 3.36 14.42
N ALA A 119 -0.83 2.90 14.37
CA ALA A 119 -1.18 1.50 14.56
C ALA A 119 -0.92 0.60 13.35
N ILE A 120 -0.68 1.18 12.18
CA ILE A 120 -0.58 0.42 10.93
C ILE A 120 0.70 -0.42 10.87
N GLU A 121 1.79 0.08 11.44
CA GLU A 121 3.05 -0.65 11.53
C GLU A 121 2.96 -1.86 12.47
N PRO A 122 2.41 -1.75 13.70
CA PRO A 122 2.07 -2.91 14.53
C PRO A 122 1.18 -3.93 13.83
N LEU A 123 0.11 -3.47 13.15
CA LEU A 123 -0.76 -4.37 12.39
C LEU A 123 -0.01 -5.09 11.27
N PHE A 124 0.86 -4.39 10.54
CA PHE A 124 1.67 -4.99 9.49
C PHE A 124 2.66 -6.02 10.06
N ALA A 125 3.30 -5.72 11.20
CA ALA A 125 4.19 -6.65 11.89
C ALA A 125 3.44 -7.89 12.39
N ARG A 126 2.22 -7.72 12.92
CA ARG A 126 1.36 -8.85 13.34
C ARG A 126 1.01 -9.75 12.16
N PHE A 127 0.69 -9.16 11.00
CA PHE A 127 0.46 -9.93 9.78
C PHE A 127 1.74 -10.64 9.29
N GLU A 128 2.90 -10.01 9.42
CA GLU A 128 4.19 -10.64 9.10
C GLU A 128 4.45 -11.88 9.95
N THR A 129 4.12 -11.83 11.25
CA THR A 129 4.19 -13.00 12.13
C THR A 129 3.28 -14.13 11.63
N MET A 130 2.03 -13.83 11.29
CA MET A 130 1.10 -14.84 10.71
C MET A 130 1.67 -15.48 9.44
N LEU A 131 2.28 -14.68 8.56
CA LEU A 131 2.91 -15.22 7.34
C LEU A 131 4.04 -16.20 7.66
N ARG A 132 4.85 -15.93 8.70
CA ARG A 132 5.94 -16.83 9.12
C ARG A 132 5.40 -18.11 9.74
N GLU A 133 4.37 -18.01 10.59
CA GLU A 133 3.68 -19.15 11.19
C GLU A 133 3.04 -20.05 10.13
N ALA A 134 2.50 -19.45 9.06
CA ALA A 134 1.97 -20.16 7.90
C ALA A 134 3.05 -20.72 6.95
N GLY A 135 4.34 -20.60 7.28
CA GLY A 135 5.45 -21.15 6.49
C GLY A 135 5.98 -20.26 5.36
N TYR A 136 5.41 -19.07 5.15
CA TYR A 136 5.86 -18.12 4.12
C TYR A 136 7.07 -17.30 4.59
N ILE A 137 8.18 -17.99 4.89
CA ILE A 137 9.42 -17.40 5.36
C ILE A 137 10.20 -16.80 4.17
N ALA A 138 10.76 -15.60 4.35
CA ALA A 138 11.56 -14.94 3.32
C ALA A 138 12.97 -15.55 3.26
N MET A 139 13.22 -16.47 2.33
CA MET A 139 14.52 -17.15 2.22
C MET A 139 15.29 -16.85 0.93
N ALA A 140 14.62 -16.41 -0.14
CA ALA A 140 15.26 -16.24 -1.46
C ALA A 140 15.90 -14.85 -1.71
N GLY A 141 15.92 -13.98 -0.70
CA GLY A 141 16.43 -12.61 -0.76
C GLY A 141 15.31 -11.60 -1.01
N GLN A 142 15.68 -10.33 -1.23
CA GLN A 142 14.73 -9.22 -1.17
C GLN A 142 14.90 -8.23 -2.33
N ILE A 143 13.77 -7.75 -2.84
CA ILE A 143 13.70 -6.80 -3.95
C ILE A 143 13.14 -5.48 -3.42
N VAL A 144 13.91 -4.41 -3.57
CA VAL A 144 13.56 -3.06 -3.14
C VAL A 144 13.23 -2.21 -4.36
N ASP A 145 12.06 -1.58 -4.31
CA ASP A 145 11.66 -0.61 -5.32
C ASP A 145 10.66 0.39 -4.75
N SER A 146 10.42 1.46 -5.49
CA SER A 146 9.48 2.50 -5.12
C SER A 146 8.46 2.76 -6.21
N SER A 147 7.26 3.18 -5.82
CA SER A 147 6.29 3.73 -6.75
C SER A 147 5.66 5.00 -6.21
N LEU A 148 5.50 5.99 -7.09
CA LEU A 148 4.70 7.16 -6.79
C LEU A 148 3.23 6.79 -6.63
N VAL A 149 2.61 7.43 -5.64
CA VAL A 149 1.18 7.39 -5.35
C VAL A 149 0.66 8.81 -5.49
N ALA A 150 -0.29 9.00 -6.40
CA ALA A 150 -0.82 10.31 -6.71
C ALA A 150 -1.73 10.83 -5.57
N ALA A 151 -1.70 12.15 -5.40
CA ALA A 151 -2.60 12.91 -4.52
C ALA A 151 -3.29 14.04 -5.31
N PRO A 152 -4.40 14.61 -4.81
CA PRO A 152 -5.07 15.74 -5.43
C PRO A 152 -4.11 16.90 -5.69
N ARG A 153 -3.96 17.30 -6.95
CA ARG A 153 -3.11 18.43 -7.34
C ARG A 153 -3.68 19.73 -6.78
N GLN A 154 -2.86 20.47 -6.05
CA GLN A 154 -3.24 21.76 -5.49
C GLN A 154 -2.69 22.91 -6.33
N ARG A 155 -3.54 23.91 -6.61
CA ARG A 155 -3.11 25.17 -7.24
C ARG A 155 -2.47 26.07 -6.19
N ASN A 156 -1.16 26.29 -6.33
CA ASN A 156 -0.35 27.17 -5.50
C ASN A 156 0.48 28.08 -6.41
N THR A 157 0.74 29.32 -5.98
CA THR A 157 1.66 30.23 -6.70
C THR A 157 3.12 29.76 -6.55
N LYS A 158 4.06 30.43 -7.22
CA LYS A 158 5.47 30.04 -7.17
C LYS A 158 6.05 30.32 -5.77
N GLU A 159 5.72 31.47 -5.21
CA GLU A 159 6.15 31.93 -3.89
C GLU A 159 5.65 30.96 -2.81
N GLU A 160 4.37 30.59 -2.87
CA GLU A 160 3.79 29.59 -1.95
C GLU A 160 4.52 28.24 -2.05
N LYS A 161 4.92 27.81 -3.25
CA LYS A 161 5.66 26.54 -3.43
C LYS A 161 7.05 26.62 -2.83
N ASP A 162 7.75 27.74 -3.00
CA ASP A 162 9.10 27.93 -2.49
C ASP A 162 9.10 27.97 -0.95
N GLU A 163 8.10 28.59 -0.33
CA GLU A 163 7.91 28.58 1.12
C GLU A 163 7.61 27.18 1.66
N ILE A 164 6.71 26.43 1.01
CA ILE A 164 6.42 25.03 1.38
C ILE A 164 7.67 24.15 1.25
N LYS A 165 8.47 24.37 0.19
CA LYS A 165 9.74 23.65 -0.01
C LYS A 165 10.76 23.97 1.08
N ALA A 166 10.76 25.20 1.58
CA ALA A 166 11.55 25.62 2.74
C ALA A 166 10.95 25.19 4.10
N GLY A 167 9.83 24.46 4.11
CA GLY A 167 9.16 24.01 5.33
C GLY A 167 8.36 25.10 6.05
N ARG A 168 8.26 26.30 5.48
CA ARG A 168 7.51 27.43 6.04
C ARG A 168 6.05 27.39 5.61
N ILE A 169 5.20 28.07 6.38
CA ILE A 169 3.79 28.28 6.03
C ILE A 169 3.67 29.65 5.39
N PRO A 170 3.07 29.76 4.19
CA PRO A 170 2.80 31.06 3.60
C PRO A 170 1.98 31.96 4.52
N GLN A 171 2.40 33.21 4.68
CA GLN A 171 1.74 34.17 5.57
C GLN A 171 0.25 34.33 5.24
N ALA A 172 -0.07 34.40 3.94
CA ALA A 172 -1.45 34.46 3.44
C ALA A 172 -2.32 33.24 3.81
N TRP A 173 -1.72 32.11 4.21
CA TRP A 173 -2.44 30.93 4.69
C TRP A 173 -2.62 30.97 6.21
N THR A 174 -1.63 31.50 6.93
CA THR A 174 -1.72 31.73 8.38
C THR A 174 -2.88 32.68 8.71
N GLU A 175 -3.06 33.73 7.89
CA GLU A 175 -4.19 34.66 7.99
C GLU A 175 -5.55 34.03 7.65
N ARG A 176 -5.56 32.85 7.01
CA ARG A 176 -6.78 32.14 6.61
C ARG A 176 -6.76 30.67 7.06
N PRO A 177 -7.03 30.38 8.35
CA PRO A 177 -6.95 29.02 8.90
C PRO A 177 -7.81 27.98 8.16
N ALA A 178 -8.95 28.39 7.59
CA ALA A 178 -9.79 27.51 6.78
C ALA A 178 -9.08 27.03 5.51
N ARG A 179 -8.32 27.90 4.85
CA ARG A 179 -7.51 27.58 3.67
C ARG A 179 -6.36 26.65 4.06
N LEU A 180 -5.68 26.93 5.18
CA LEU A 180 -4.57 26.11 5.66
C LEU A 180 -4.98 24.65 5.91
N ARG A 181 -6.16 24.40 6.49
CA ARG A 181 -6.69 23.04 6.72
C ARG A 181 -6.93 22.22 5.46
N GLN A 182 -7.10 22.87 4.30
CA GLN A 182 -7.33 22.22 3.02
C GLN A 182 -6.04 22.01 2.20
N LYS A 183 -4.90 22.55 2.65
CA LYS A 183 -3.64 22.47 1.92
C LYS A 183 -2.79 21.30 2.39
N ASP A 184 -2.32 20.49 1.44
CA ASP A 184 -1.36 19.42 1.69
C ASP A 184 0.05 20.02 1.59
N ARG A 185 0.66 20.12 2.77
CA ARG A 185 2.01 20.65 2.97
C ARG A 185 3.08 19.58 2.96
N ASP A 186 2.72 18.31 2.89
CA ASP A 186 3.66 17.19 2.92
C ASP A 186 3.84 16.58 1.54
N ALA A 187 2.78 16.54 0.72
CA ALA A 187 2.89 16.12 -0.68
C ALA A 187 3.83 17.03 -1.48
N ARG A 188 4.64 16.45 -2.35
CA ARG A 188 5.63 17.17 -3.18
C ARG A 188 5.46 16.86 -4.66
N TRP A 189 5.98 17.75 -5.50
CA TRP A 189 6.09 17.55 -6.94
C TRP A 189 7.37 16.82 -7.28
N THR A 190 7.29 15.90 -8.23
CA THR A 190 8.44 15.26 -8.85
C THR A 190 8.19 15.10 -10.35
N VAL A 191 9.25 14.89 -11.12
CA VAL A 191 9.19 14.71 -12.57
C VAL A 191 9.64 13.31 -12.90
N LYS A 192 8.76 12.53 -13.53
CA LYS A 192 9.11 11.24 -14.10
C LYS A 192 9.52 11.42 -15.55
N PHE A 193 10.74 11.00 -15.87
CA PHE A 193 11.20 10.92 -17.24
C PHE A 193 10.90 9.53 -17.78
N THR A 194 10.12 9.46 -18.85
CA THR A 194 9.87 8.23 -19.59
C THR A 194 10.58 8.33 -20.92
N LYS A 195 11.42 7.35 -21.24
CA LYS A 195 12.10 7.34 -22.53
C LYS A 195 11.09 7.24 -23.66
N ALA A 196 11.28 8.08 -24.68
CA ALA A 196 10.49 7.98 -25.90
C ALA A 196 10.60 6.57 -26.48
N ARG A 197 9.46 5.91 -26.71
CA ARG A 197 9.42 4.65 -27.46
C ARG A 197 9.44 4.98 -28.95
N PRO A 198 10.18 4.23 -29.79
CA PRO A 198 10.06 4.36 -31.24
C PRO A 198 8.60 4.20 -31.65
N GLN A 199 8.12 5.10 -32.51
CA GLN A 199 6.81 4.96 -33.15
C GLN A 199 6.83 3.77 -34.12
N ALA A 200 5.65 3.30 -34.52
CA ALA A 200 5.50 2.12 -35.38
C ALA A 200 6.17 2.28 -36.76
N ASP A 201 6.43 3.53 -37.17
CA ASP A 201 7.16 3.93 -38.37
C ASP A 201 8.70 3.91 -38.19
N GLY A 202 9.19 3.49 -37.03
CA GLY A 202 10.62 3.45 -36.71
C GLY A 202 11.21 4.81 -36.30
N THR A 203 10.42 5.89 -36.30
CA THR A 203 10.89 7.20 -35.86
C THR A 203 10.95 7.27 -34.33
N MET A 204 12.04 7.76 -33.78
CA MET A 204 12.11 8.06 -32.35
C MET A 204 11.50 9.45 -32.11
N PRO A 205 10.49 9.58 -31.22
CA PRO A 205 10.08 10.90 -30.75
C PRO A 205 11.31 11.64 -30.18
N PRO A 206 11.48 12.93 -30.48
CA PRO A 206 12.74 13.64 -30.24
C PRO A 206 13.04 13.91 -28.75
N VAL A 207 12.08 13.70 -27.84
CA VAL A 207 12.22 14.06 -26.42
C VAL A 207 11.63 13.01 -25.49
N ASP A 208 12.37 12.72 -24.42
CA ASP A 208 11.85 11.97 -23.28
C ASP A 208 10.64 12.70 -22.68
N ILE A 209 9.58 11.95 -22.36
CA ILE A 209 8.35 12.51 -21.82
C ILE A 209 8.57 12.78 -20.33
N ALA A 210 8.57 14.06 -19.95
CA ALA A 210 8.55 14.50 -18.57
C ALA A 210 7.10 14.55 -18.05
N VAL A 211 6.71 13.57 -17.23
CA VAL A 211 5.38 13.51 -16.62
C VAL A 211 5.46 14.04 -15.19
N PRO A 212 4.86 15.21 -14.88
CA PRO A 212 4.85 15.73 -13.53
C PRO A 212 3.88 14.93 -12.66
N ALA A 213 4.37 14.48 -11.51
CA ALA A 213 3.61 13.73 -10.52
C ALA A 213 3.59 14.50 -9.19
N PHE A 214 2.43 14.51 -8.53
CA PHE A 214 2.23 15.14 -7.24
C PHE A 214 1.68 14.11 -6.25
N GLY A 215 2.30 14.02 -5.07
CA GLY A 215 1.83 13.13 -4.02
C GLY A 215 2.97 12.57 -3.18
N TYR A 216 2.93 11.25 -3.01
CA TYR A 216 3.78 10.48 -2.11
C TYR A 216 4.49 9.36 -2.86
N GLN A 217 5.40 8.68 -2.18
CA GLN A 217 6.13 7.53 -2.69
C GLN A 217 5.99 6.36 -1.72
N ASN A 218 5.59 5.20 -2.25
CA ASN A 218 5.54 3.94 -1.53
C ASN A 218 6.82 3.16 -1.84
N HIS A 219 7.74 3.12 -0.89
CA HIS A 219 8.94 2.28 -0.95
C HIS A 219 8.59 0.92 -0.35
N ILE A 220 8.86 -0.16 -1.07
CA ILE A 220 8.58 -1.51 -0.59
C ILE A 220 9.82 -2.39 -0.75
N ALA A 221 9.99 -3.31 0.19
CA ALA A 221 10.83 -4.48 0.03
C ALA A 221 9.95 -5.72 0.04
N ILE A 222 10.00 -6.46 -1.07
CA ILE A 222 9.31 -7.74 -1.20
C ILE A 222 10.29 -8.89 -1.02
N ASP A 223 9.80 -10.02 -0.51
CA ASP A 223 10.55 -11.26 -0.62
C ASP A 223 10.51 -11.77 -2.07
N ARG A 224 11.64 -12.29 -2.56
CA ARG A 224 11.78 -12.67 -3.96
C ARG A 224 10.90 -13.86 -4.34
N GLU A 225 10.66 -14.79 -3.43
CA GLU A 225 10.04 -16.09 -3.71
C GLU A 225 8.52 -15.99 -3.81
N HIS A 226 7.90 -15.51 -2.74
CA HIS A 226 6.46 -15.40 -2.59
C HIS A 226 5.94 -14.07 -3.13
N GLY A 227 6.79 -13.03 -3.19
CA GLY A 227 6.40 -11.70 -3.64
C GLY A 227 5.54 -10.94 -2.63
N LEU A 228 5.63 -11.28 -1.34
CA LEU A 228 4.93 -10.57 -0.27
C LEU A 228 5.76 -9.36 0.15
N ILE A 229 5.09 -8.25 0.45
CA ILE A 229 5.72 -7.05 1.01
C ILE A 229 6.11 -7.36 2.45
N ARG A 230 7.40 -7.24 2.79
CA ARG A 230 7.95 -7.49 4.13
C ARG A 230 8.25 -6.20 4.88
N ARG A 231 8.76 -5.20 4.17
CA ARG A 231 9.02 -3.86 4.73
C ARG A 231 8.51 -2.81 3.76
N TRP A 232 8.12 -1.66 4.30
CA TRP A 232 7.68 -0.54 3.51
C TRP A 232 7.93 0.77 4.23
N LEU A 233 8.04 1.85 3.47
CA LEU A 233 8.21 3.21 3.94
C LEU A 233 7.43 4.14 3.03
N VAL A 234 6.89 5.22 3.59
CA VAL A 234 6.20 6.26 2.82
C VAL A 234 6.93 7.58 3.00
N THR A 235 7.20 8.24 1.88
CA THR A 235 7.77 9.59 1.85
C THR A 235 6.95 10.48 0.93
N ASP A 236 7.26 11.78 0.90
CA ASP A 236 6.81 12.63 -0.19
C ASP A 236 7.41 12.17 -1.54
N ALA A 237 6.78 12.57 -2.64
CA ALA A 237 7.18 12.14 -3.99
C ALA A 237 8.53 12.70 -4.48
N ALA A 238 9.07 13.75 -3.85
CA ALA A 238 10.35 14.35 -4.22
C ALA A 238 11.53 13.75 -3.44
N ALA A 239 11.26 12.98 -2.38
CA ALA A 239 12.28 12.29 -1.62
C ALA A 239 13.15 11.41 -2.53
N TYR A 240 14.46 11.50 -2.35
CA TYR A 240 15.39 10.68 -3.12
C TYR A 240 15.32 9.22 -2.65
N GLU A 241 14.71 8.37 -3.49
CA GLU A 241 14.47 6.95 -3.20
C GLU A 241 15.74 6.20 -2.80
N GLY A 242 16.87 6.50 -3.46
CA GLY A 242 18.13 5.83 -3.20
C GLY A 242 18.61 5.96 -1.76
N ALA A 243 18.30 7.07 -1.07
CA ALA A 243 18.71 7.26 0.32
C ALA A 243 17.91 6.40 1.30
N ARG A 244 16.71 5.95 0.92
CA ARG A 244 15.72 5.31 1.82
C ARG A 244 16.01 3.84 2.13
N LEU A 245 16.89 3.20 1.37
CA LEU A 245 17.24 1.78 1.58
C LEU A 245 17.73 1.49 3.01
N ARG A 246 18.40 2.46 3.64
CA ARG A 246 19.00 2.34 4.97
C ARG A 246 18.03 2.66 6.11
N GLU A 247 16.80 3.04 5.81
CA GLU A 247 15.78 3.47 6.79
C GLU A 247 14.86 2.31 7.19
N GLY A 248 15.45 1.13 7.44
CA GLY A 248 14.70 -0.06 7.86
C GLY A 248 13.90 -0.73 6.75
N LEU A 249 14.22 -0.46 5.48
CA LEU A 249 13.55 -1.05 4.33
C LEU A 249 14.01 -2.50 4.06
N LEU A 250 15.16 -2.91 4.59
CA LEU A 250 15.64 -4.28 4.45
C LEU A 250 15.21 -5.14 5.65
N ASP A 251 14.75 -6.36 5.37
CA ASP A 251 14.48 -7.36 6.40
C ASP A 251 15.78 -8.11 6.75
N PRO A 252 16.32 -7.98 7.98
CA PRO A 252 17.53 -8.68 8.40
C PRO A 252 17.32 -10.19 8.60
N THR A 253 16.07 -10.60 8.84
CA THR A 253 15.70 -12.00 9.09
C THR A 253 15.61 -12.83 7.82
N ASN A 254 15.70 -12.20 6.64
CA ASN A 254 15.77 -12.91 5.38
C ASN A 254 17.08 -13.72 5.32
N THR A 255 16.95 -15.02 5.13
CA THR A 255 18.07 -15.96 5.17
C THR A 255 19.06 -15.67 4.05
N SER A 256 18.55 -15.37 2.85
CA SER A 256 19.40 -14.90 1.75
C SER A 256 19.68 -13.41 1.90
N LYS A 257 20.96 -13.11 1.89
CA LYS A 257 21.48 -11.75 2.02
C LYS A 257 21.42 -10.95 0.72
N ALA A 258 20.93 -11.51 -0.37
CA ALA A 258 20.90 -10.83 -1.66
C ALA A 258 19.82 -9.73 -1.74
N VAL A 259 20.23 -8.53 -2.18
CA VAL A 259 19.37 -7.34 -2.31
C VAL A 259 19.36 -6.85 -3.75
N TRP A 260 18.20 -6.88 -4.41
CA TRP A 260 18.00 -6.34 -5.75
C TRP A 260 17.30 -4.99 -5.67
N ALA A 261 17.84 -3.99 -6.36
CA ALA A 261 17.21 -2.68 -6.47
C ALA A 261 17.57 -2.00 -7.80
N ASP A 262 16.90 -0.90 -8.13
CA ASP A 262 17.28 -0.06 -9.26
C ASP A 262 18.60 0.67 -9.06
N SER A 263 19.20 1.11 -10.16
CA SER A 263 20.43 1.87 -10.20
C SER A 263 20.39 3.16 -9.37
N ALA A 264 19.21 3.74 -9.14
CA ALA A 264 19.01 4.86 -8.22
C ALA A 264 19.46 4.55 -6.78
N TYR A 265 19.38 3.28 -6.36
CA TYR A 265 19.83 2.80 -5.06
C TYR A 265 21.33 2.51 -4.99
N ARG A 266 22.07 2.62 -6.11
CA ARG A 266 23.51 2.35 -6.12
C ARG A 266 24.31 3.60 -5.78
N SER A 267 24.58 3.80 -4.49
CA SER A 267 25.45 4.85 -3.93
C SER A 267 26.52 4.21 -3.06
N ALA A 268 27.67 4.89 -2.87
CA ALA A 268 28.73 4.40 -1.99
C ALA A 268 28.21 4.12 -0.57
N ALA A 269 27.44 5.08 -0.01
CA ALA A 269 26.83 4.92 1.30
C ALA A 269 25.89 3.72 1.44
N ASN A 270 25.20 3.31 0.36
CA ASN A 270 24.35 2.12 0.37
C ASN A 270 25.17 0.84 0.22
N GLU A 271 26.20 0.83 -0.63
CA GLU A 271 27.09 -0.32 -0.78
C GLU A 271 27.81 -0.59 0.55
N ASP A 272 28.34 0.46 1.21
CA ASP A 272 28.96 0.36 2.54
C ASP A 272 27.97 -0.15 3.60
N PHE A 273 26.73 0.33 3.56
CA PHE A 273 25.68 -0.12 4.48
C PHE A 273 25.35 -1.60 4.27
N LEU A 274 25.19 -2.03 3.01
CA LEU A 274 24.91 -3.42 2.68
C LEU A 274 26.04 -4.32 3.17
N GLU A 275 27.29 -3.96 2.88
CA GLU A 275 28.47 -4.71 3.32
C GLU A 275 28.54 -4.82 4.85
N LYS A 276 28.40 -3.69 5.57
CA LYS A 276 28.43 -3.67 7.05
C LYS A 276 27.36 -4.53 7.71
N HIS A 277 26.20 -4.72 7.06
CA HIS A 277 25.10 -5.52 7.60
C HIS A 277 25.05 -6.93 6.97
N GLY A 278 26.10 -7.34 6.24
CA GLY A 278 26.22 -8.67 5.66
C GLY A 278 25.32 -8.94 4.46
N PHE A 279 24.80 -7.91 3.81
CA PHE A 279 24.00 -8.01 2.59
C PHE A 279 24.87 -8.09 1.33
N VAL A 280 24.39 -8.86 0.34
CA VAL A 280 25.02 -9.00 -0.97
C VAL A 280 24.30 -8.13 -1.99
N SER A 281 24.99 -7.07 -2.43
CA SER A 281 24.45 -6.13 -3.42
C SER A 281 24.24 -6.76 -4.79
N LYS A 282 22.98 -6.82 -5.23
CA LYS A 282 22.57 -7.12 -6.60
C LYS A 282 21.93 -5.89 -7.27
N ILE A 283 22.27 -4.68 -6.80
CA ILE A 283 21.78 -3.42 -7.34
C ILE A 283 22.30 -3.20 -8.78
N HIS A 284 21.49 -2.58 -9.63
CA HIS A 284 21.86 -2.30 -11.02
C HIS A 284 23.01 -1.30 -11.12
N ARG A 285 23.90 -1.51 -12.09
CA ARG A 285 24.98 -0.55 -12.37
C ARG A 285 24.48 0.53 -13.33
N LYS A 286 24.77 1.80 -13.01
CA LYS A 286 24.44 2.94 -13.88
C LYS A 286 25.25 2.86 -15.18
N LYS A 287 24.64 3.33 -16.27
CA LYS A 287 25.35 3.54 -17.55
C LYS A 287 26.41 4.63 -17.35
N PRO A 288 27.66 4.45 -17.82
CA PRO A 288 28.66 5.51 -17.80
C PRO A 288 28.22 6.71 -18.65
N LYS A 289 28.55 7.93 -18.21
CA LYS A 289 28.21 9.14 -18.95
C LYS A 289 28.97 9.16 -20.29
N GLY A 290 28.25 9.43 -21.38
CA GLY A 290 28.84 9.58 -22.72
C GLY A 290 29.38 8.30 -23.37
N ARG A 291 29.22 7.12 -22.74
CA ARG A 291 29.69 5.84 -23.30
C ARG A 291 28.59 4.78 -23.30
N PRO A 292 28.61 3.81 -24.25
CA PRO A 292 27.71 2.67 -24.19
C PRO A 292 27.97 1.86 -22.91
N MET A 293 26.94 1.14 -22.45
CA MET A 293 27.10 0.24 -21.31
C MET A 293 27.98 -0.94 -21.73
N PRO A 294 29.05 -1.28 -20.98
CA PRO A 294 29.87 -2.44 -21.29
C PRO A 294 29.04 -3.73 -21.36
N GLU A 295 29.35 -4.61 -22.31
CA GLU A 295 28.52 -5.78 -22.61
C GLU A 295 28.33 -6.71 -21.41
N ALA A 296 29.39 -6.95 -20.65
CA ALA A 296 29.34 -7.73 -19.42
C ALA A 296 28.39 -7.10 -18.38
N THR A 297 28.42 -5.77 -18.24
CA THR A 297 27.52 -5.04 -17.32
C THR A 297 26.08 -5.09 -17.81
N ARG A 298 25.86 -4.96 -19.12
CA ARG A 298 24.53 -5.06 -19.73
C ARG A 298 23.92 -6.44 -19.48
N ARG A 299 24.65 -7.52 -19.75
CA ARG A 299 24.21 -8.90 -19.48
C ARG A 299 23.91 -9.13 -17.99
N ALA A 300 24.77 -8.63 -17.09
CA ALA A 300 24.55 -8.74 -15.64
C ALA A 300 23.31 -7.95 -15.18
N ASN A 301 23.09 -6.73 -15.68
CA ASN A 301 21.90 -5.94 -15.39
C ASN A 301 20.64 -6.62 -15.94
N ASN A 302 20.68 -7.20 -17.15
CA ASN A 302 19.55 -7.94 -17.71
C ASN A 302 19.17 -9.15 -16.85
N ALA A 303 20.14 -9.90 -16.35
CA ALA A 303 19.89 -11.00 -15.42
C ALA A 303 19.25 -10.51 -14.09
N LYS A 304 19.71 -9.38 -13.55
CA LYS A 304 19.12 -8.74 -12.36
C LYS A 304 17.71 -8.22 -12.62
N SER A 305 17.44 -7.68 -13.81
CA SER A 305 16.13 -7.15 -14.20
C SER A 305 15.05 -8.24 -14.22
N LYS A 306 15.38 -9.46 -14.68
CA LYS A 306 14.46 -10.62 -14.64
C LYS A 306 14.01 -10.97 -13.22
N VAL A 307 14.87 -10.76 -12.22
CA VAL A 307 14.50 -10.98 -10.81
C VAL A 307 13.68 -9.80 -10.29
N ARG A 308 14.14 -8.57 -10.57
CA ARG A 308 13.50 -7.35 -10.06
C ARG A 308 12.08 -7.16 -10.56
N SER A 309 11.76 -7.56 -11.81
CA SER A 309 10.44 -7.37 -12.41
C SER A 309 9.27 -7.94 -11.58
N ARG A 310 9.54 -8.89 -10.66
CA ARG A 310 8.53 -9.41 -9.72
C ARG A 310 7.86 -8.30 -8.88
N VAL A 311 8.60 -7.25 -8.52
CA VAL A 311 8.05 -6.11 -7.75
C VAL A 311 7.04 -5.28 -8.56
N GLU A 312 7.15 -5.30 -9.89
CA GLU A 312 6.24 -4.57 -10.77
C GLU A 312 4.81 -5.11 -10.68
N HIS A 313 4.64 -6.41 -10.38
CA HIS A 313 3.31 -6.99 -10.14
C HIS A 313 2.61 -6.37 -8.93
N VAL A 314 3.36 -6.04 -7.88
CA VAL A 314 2.84 -5.38 -6.67
C VAL A 314 2.26 -4.02 -7.06
N PHE A 315 3.08 -3.21 -7.74
CA PHE A 315 2.67 -1.88 -8.17
C PHE A 315 1.58 -1.89 -9.24
N ALA A 316 1.60 -2.86 -10.16
CA ALA A 316 0.55 -3.04 -11.15
C ALA A 316 -0.80 -3.30 -10.46
N GLN A 317 -0.82 -4.15 -9.44
CA GLN A 317 -2.03 -4.42 -8.67
C GLN A 317 -2.51 -3.19 -7.88
N GLN A 318 -1.59 -2.47 -7.23
CA GLN A 318 -1.92 -1.25 -6.50
C GLN A 318 -2.48 -0.15 -7.42
N LYS A 319 -1.95 -0.01 -8.64
CA LYS A 319 -2.42 1.01 -9.60
C LYS A 319 -3.70 0.60 -10.32
N ALA A 320 -3.74 -0.59 -10.89
CA ALA A 320 -4.82 -1.00 -11.79
C ALA A 320 -6.04 -1.52 -11.03
N ARG A 321 -5.84 -2.41 -10.04
CA ARG A 321 -6.95 -3.05 -9.33
C ARG A 321 -7.41 -2.26 -8.12
N MET A 322 -6.47 -1.75 -7.32
CA MET A 322 -6.80 -0.99 -6.11
C MET A 322 -7.06 0.49 -6.37
N GLY A 323 -6.64 1.02 -7.54
CA GLY A 323 -6.76 2.44 -7.85
C GLY A 323 -6.10 3.33 -6.79
N LEU A 324 -4.92 2.91 -6.27
CA LEU A 324 -4.29 3.53 -5.10
C LEU A 324 -4.04 5.02 -5.32
N PHE A 325 -4.76 5.82 -4.55
CA PHE A 325 -4.74 7.28 -4.61
C PHE A 325 -4.94 7.86 -3.21
N VAL A 326 -4.09 8.82 -2.83
CA VAL A 326 -4.13 9.43 -1.49
C VAL A 326 -5.00 10.68 -1.52
N ARG A 327 -6.26 10.54 -1.10
CA ARG A 327 -7.23 11.66 -0.98
C ARG A 327 -7.05 12.46 0.31
N THR A 328 -6.35 11.91 1.30
CA THR A 328 -6.16 12.52 2.61
C THR A 328 -5.00 13.50 2.60
N ILE A 329 -5.10 14.51 3.46
CA ILE A 329 -4.07 15.55 3.63
C ILE A 329 -3.07 15.11 4.69
N GLY A 330 -1.78 15.16 4.34
CA GLY A 330 -0.65 14.96 5.25
C GLY A 330 -0.04 13.55 5.26
N ILE A 331 1.25 13.48 5.55
CA ILE A 331 2.07 12.27 5.44
C ILE A 331 1.60 11.15 6.37
N ALA A 332 1.15 11.45 7.58
CA ALA A 332 0.67 10.44 8.52
C ALA A 332 -0.55 9.68 7.97
N ARG A 333 -1.52 10.40 7.40
CA ARG A 333 -2.70 9.79 6.77
C ARG A 333 -2.34 9.06 5.48
N ALA A 334 -1.41 9.61 4.70
CA ALA A 334 -0.88 8.94 3.51
C ALA A 334 -0.22 7.60 3.88
N LYS A 335 0.59 7.58 4.95
CA LYS A 335 1.21 6.38 5.51
C LYS A 335 0.16 5.34 5.90
N THR A 336 -0.89 5.75 6.60
CA THR A 336 -2.01 4.87 6.94
C THR A 336 -2.68 4.28 5.70
N LYS A 337 -3.03 5.13 4.73
CA LYS A 337 -3.72 4.69 3.50
C LYS A 337 -2.87 3.71 2.68
N ILE A 338 -1.58 4.00 2.52
CA ILE A 338 -0.65 3.15 1.76
C ILE A 338 -0.34 1.86 2.53
N GLY A 339 -0.17 1.92 3.85
CA GLY A 339 0.06 0.73 4.68
C GLY A 339 -1.12 -0.25 4.63
N ILE A 340 -2.35 0.24 4.69
CA ILE A 340 -3.55 -0.60 4.49
C ILE A 340 -3.58 -1.19 3.06
N ALA A 341 -3.17 -0.44 2.05
CA ALA A 341 -3.10 -0.95 0.68
C ALA A 341 -2.01 -2.03 0.51
N ASN A 342 -0.86 -1.87 1.16
CA ASN A 342 0.20 -2.87 1.22
C ASN A 342 -0.30 -4.14 1.94
N LEU A 343 -1.01 -4.00 3.07
CA LEU A 343 -1.63 -5.11 3.78
C LEU A 343 -2.67 -5.84 2.90
N ALA A 344 -3.60 -5.11 2.29
CA ALA A 344 -4.61 -5.68 1.40
C ALA A 344 -3.99 -6.38 0.18
N TYR A 345 -2.84 -5.90 -0.30
CA TYR A 345 -2.10 -6.56 -1.37
C TYR A 345 -1.57 -7.90 -0.89
N ASN A 346 -0.94 -7.93 0.29
CA ASN A 346 -0.40 -9.15 0.87
C ASN A 346 -1.48 -10.19 1.15
N ILE A 347 -2.65 -9.79 1.69
CA ILE A 347 -3.79 -10.70 1.90
C ILE A 347 -4.21 -11.35 0.58
N ARG A 348 -4.35 -10.54 -0.48
CA ARG A 348 -4.69 -11.06 -1.81
C ARG A 348 -3.62 -11.99 -2.36
N ARG A 349 -2.35 -11.65 -2.14
CA ARG A 349 -1.21 -12.45 -2.59
C ARG A 349 -1.15 -13.78 -1.84
N LEU A 350 -1.43 -13.78 -0.54
CA LEU A 350 -1.53 -14.97 0.30
C LEU A 350 -2.64 -15.91 -0.19
N VAL A 351 -3.82 -15.38 -0.52
CA VAL A 351 -4.90 -16.20 -1.13
C VAL A 351 -4.44 -16.85 -2.43
N TRP A 352 -3.70 -16.14 -3.28
CA TRP A 352 -3.16 -16.71 -4.51
C TRP A 352 -2.12 -17.80 -4.22
N LEU A 353 -1.24 -17.60 -3.24
CA LEU A 353 -0.24 -18.57 -2.81
C LEU A 353 -0.88 -19.85 -2.26
N ASN A 354 -1.87 -19.71 -1.36
CA ASN A 354 -2.61 -20.85 -0.81
C ASN A 354 -3.29 -21.67 -1.93
N ARG A 355 -3.88 -21.00 -2.93
CA ARG A 355 -4.51 -21.69 -4.06
C ARG A 355 -3.51 -22.42 -4.96
N THR A 356 -2.31 -21.88 -5.12
CA THR A 356 -1.26 -22.49 -5.96
C THR A 356 -0.45 -23.56 -5.22
N ALA A 357 -0.47 -23.58 -3.89
CA ALA A 357 0.13 -24.65 -3.10
C ALA A 357 -0.75 -25.92 -3.05
N VAL A 358 -2.06 -25.78 -3.22
CA VAL A 358 -3.04 -26.88 -3.23
C VAL A 358 -3.25 -27.48 -4.63
N ALA A 359 -2.90 -26.73 -5.68
CA ALA A 359 -2.96 -27.16 -7.08
C ALA A 359 -1.63 -27.76 -7.53
#